data_AF-A0A955FME5-F1
#
_entry.id   AF-A0A955FME5-F1
#
_cell.length_a   1.000
_cell.length_b   1.000
_cell.length_c   1.000
_cell.angle_alpha   90.00
_cell.angle_beta   90.00
_cell.angle_gamma   90.00
#
_symmetry.space_group_name_H-M   'P 1'
#
loop_
_entity.id
_entity.type
_entity.pdbx_description
1 polymer ?
#
loop_
_entity_poly.entity_id
_entity_poly.type
_entity_poly.pdbx_seq_one_letter_code
_entity_poly.pdbx_strand_id
1 'polypeptide(L)' 'MKKVGIYAGSFDPIHKGHIALAEQAIQQCGQDKVFFMVEPRPRRKQGVKALE' A
#
# COMPACT_ATOMS: atom_id res chain seq x y z
N MET A 1 20.14 -1.24 -11.18
CA MET A 1 18.93 -2.01 -10.78
C MET A 1 17.85 -1.04 -10.35
N LYS A 2 16.57 -1.33 -10.63
CA LYS A 2 15.45 -0.51 -10.14
C LYS A 2 15.09 -0.91 -8.70
N LYS A 3 14.87 0.07 -7.83
CA LYS A 3 14.38 -0.07 -6.45
C LYS A 3 12.85 -0.05 -6.45
N VAL A 4 12.25 -1.13 -5.99
CA VAL A 4 10.79 -1.28 -5.98
C VAL A 4 10.30 -1.46 -4.53
N GLY A 5 9.38 -0.61 -4.11
CA GLY A 5 8.67 -0.74 -2.84
C GLY A 5 7.36 -1.52 -3.01
N ILE A 6 7.04 -2.36 -2.03
CA ILE A 6 5.73 -3.02 -1.92
C ILE A 6 5.06 -2.47 -0.66
N TYR A 7 3.91 -1.82 -0.83
CA TYR A 7 3.10 -1.32 0.27
C TYR A 7 1.88 -2.21 0.45
N ALA A 8 1.95 -3.13 1.41
CA ALA A 8 0.88 -4.06 1.71
C ALA A 8 -0.15 -3.43 2.68
N GLY A 9 -1.43 -3.63 2.40
CA GLY A 9 -2.51 -3.12 3.25
C GLY A 9 -3.88 -3.51 2.74
N SER A 10 -4.89 -3.34 3.59
CA SER A 10 -6.26 -3.70 3.21
C SER A 10 -6.94 -2.62 2.36
N PHE A 11 -6.53 -1.36 2.50
CA PHE A 11 -6.93 -0.23 1.66
C PHE A 11 -8.44 -0.11 1.37
N ASP A 12 -9.27 -0.30 2.41
CA ASP A 12 -10.74 -0.27 2.35
C ASP A 12 -11.32 0.90 3.16
N PRO A 13 -11.46 2.12 2.59
CA PRO A 13 -10.97 2.53 1.28
C PRO A 13 -9.52 3.05 1.33
N ILE A 14 -8.90 3.16 0.16
CA ILE A 14 -7.66 3.94 0.01
C ILE A 14 -7.96 5.43 0.25
N HIS A 15 -6.99 6.18 0.79
CA HIS A 15 -7.15 7.60 1.13
C HIS A 15 -5.82 8.35 1.04
N LYS A 16 -5.84 9.68 1.14
CA LYS A 16 -4.67 10.57 0.97
C LYS A 16 -3.46 10.19 1.83
N GLY A 17 -3.68 9.76 3.07
CA GLY A 17 -2.59 9.27 3.93
C GLY A 17 -1.79 8.08 3.35
N HIS A 18 -2.46 7.13 2.70
CA HIS A 18 -1.78 6.00 2.04
C HIS A 18 -0.95 6.46 0.84
N ILE A 19 -1.48 7.39 0.05
CA ILE A 19 -0.80 7.96 -1.11
C ILE A 19 0.43 8.75 -0.67
N ALA A 20 0.27 9.62 0.32
CA ALA A 20 1.38 10.40 0.88
C ALA A 20 2.52 9.52 1.35
N LEU A 21 2.23 8.38 2.00
CA LEU A 21 3.27 7.44 2.43
C LEU A 21 4.01 6.80 1.24
N ALA A 22 3.30 6.41 0.18
CA ALA A 22 3.93 5.88 -1.03
C ALA A 22 4.78 6.93 -1.75
N GLU A 23 4.31 8.19 -1.81
CA GLU A 23 5.06 9.32 -2.35
C GLU A 23 6.34 9.61 -1.55
N GLN A 24 6.26 9.59 -0.21
CA GLN A 24 7.43 9.75 0.64
C GLN A 24 8.43 8.60 0.46
N ALA A 25 7.97 7.36 0.23
CA ALA A 25 8.88 6.25 -0.07
C ALA A 25 9.64 6.47 -1.40
N ILE A 26 9.01 7.09 -2.40
CA ILE A 26 9.68 7.48 -3.65
C ILE A 26 10.69 8.60 -3.38
N GLN A 27 10.25 9.67 -2.71
CA GLN A 27 11.03 10.90 -2.53
C GLN A 27 12.17 10.76 -1.52
N GLN A 28 11.92 10.14 -0.36
CA GLN A 28 12.86 10.07 0.75
C GLN A 28 13.67 8.77 0.77
N CYS A 29 13.05 7.64 0.40
CA CYS A 29 13.72 6.34 0.42
C CYS A 29 14.33 5.95 -0.93
N GLY A 30 14.18 6.79 -1.96
CA GLY A 30 14.73 6.59 -3.29
C GLY A 30 14.17 5.38 -4.03
N GLN A 31 12.89 5.07 -3.84
CA GLN A 31 12.20 4.04 -4.62
C GLN A 31 11.88 4.57 -6.03
N ASP A 32 12.14 3.77 -7.06
CA ASP A 32 11.74 4.12 -8.42
C ASP A 32 10.23 3.97 -8.62
N LYS A 33 9.63 3.01 -7.91
CA LYS A 33 8.19 2.69 -7.93
C LYS A 33 7.74 2.11 -6.60
N VAL A 34 6.48 2.35 -6.25
CA VAL A 34 5.79 1.68 -5.15
C VAL A 34 4.53 1.01 -5.69
N PHE A 35 4.38 -0.27 -5.44
CA PHE A 35 3.16 -1.02 -5.75
C PHE A 35 2.32 -1.22 -4.49
N PHE A 36 1.03 -0.92 -4.59
CA PHE A 36 0.06 -1.26 -3.56
C PHE A 36 -0.32 -2.72 -3.72
N MET A 37 -0.03 -3.52 -2.69
CA MET A 37 -0.46 -4.91 -2.62
C MET A 37 -1.65 -5.00 -1.68
N VAL A 38 -2.86 -5.09 -2.25
CA VAL A 38 -4.09 -5.21 -1.48
C VAL A 38 -4.12 -6.57 -0.80
N GLU A 39 -4.41 -6.59 0.49
CA GLU A 39 -4.61 -7.83 1.25
C GLU A 39 -5.97 -8.45 0.85
N PRO A 40 -6.00 -9.60 0.16
CA PRO A 40 -7.24 -10.12 -0.42
C PRO A 40 -8.22 -10.64 0.65
N ARG A 41 -7.71 -11.15 1.78
CA ARG A 41 -8.50 -11.67 2.90
C ARG A 41 -7.90 -11.27 4.25
N PRO A 42 -8.23 -10.08 4.77
CA PRO A 42 -7.70 -9.58 6.04
C PRO A 42 -8.21 -10.42 7.22
N ARG A 43 -7.38 -11.32 7.76
CA ARG A 43 -7.82 -12.26 8.83
C ARG A 43 -7.93 -11.63 10.22
N ARG A 44 -7.22 -10.52 10.47
CA ARG A 44 -7.09 -9.89 11.80
C ARG A 44 -7.80 -8.53 11.92
N LYS A 45 -8.54 -8.11 10.90
CA LYS A 45 -9.29 -6.84 10.89
C LYS A 45 -10.77 -7.14 10.67
N GLN A 46 -11.61 -6.62 11.57
CA GLN A 46 -13.06 -6.71 11.44
C GLN A 46 -13.58 -5.54 10.59
N GLY A 47 -14.68 -5.75 9.87
CA GLY A 47 -15.33 -4.70 9.08
C GLY A 47 -14.59 -4.28 7.81
N VAL A 48 -13.59 -5.05 7.38
CA VAL A 48 -12.86 -4.82 6.13
C VAL A 48 -13.36 -5.80 5.07
N LYS A 49 -13.69 -5.29 3.89
CA LYS A 49 -14.12 -6.11 2.76
C LYS A 49 -12.95 -6.93 2.21
N ALA A 50 -13.20 -8.20 1.93
CA ALA A 50 -12.29 -9.00 1.14
C ALA A 50 -12.26 -8.47 -0.30
N LEU A 51 -11.11 -8.62 -0.97
CA LEU A 51 -11.03 -8.35 -2.40
C LEU A 51 -11.68 -9.53 -3.13
N GLU A 52 -12.77 -9.27 -3.84
CA GLU A 52 -13.50 -10.23 -4.69
C GLU A 52 -12.91 -10.29 -6.11
#